data_AF-A0A8T4M4F5-F1
#
_entry.id   AF-A0A8T4M4F5-F1
#
_cell.length_a   1.000
_cell.length_b   1.000
_cell.length_c   1.000
_cell.angle_alpha   90.00
_cell.angle_beta   90.00
_cell.angle_gamma   90.00
#
_symmetry.space_group_name_H-M   'P 1'
#
loop_
_entity.id
_entity.type
_entity.pdbx_description
1 polymer ?
#
loop_
_entity_poly.entity_id
_entity_poly.type
_entity_poly.pdbx_seq_one_letter_code
_entity_poly.pdbx_strand_id
1 'polypeptide(L)'
;MKKWNLLLLLSLALVLTIATPVLASIDLSEEISAEDEASFDEILEPVMDVYSFIKYVATAIAALVLVGAGIVFMLSGSDPAKRDQAKNMIMYVIFGLIIIWIAPLIVEYLVQ
;
A
#
# COMPACT_ATOMS: atom_id res chain seq x y z
N MET A 1 4.61 52.65 -7.66
CA MET A 1 4.28 51.30 -8.20
C MET A 1 3.59 51.49 -9.54
N LYS A 2 4.07 50.84 -10.61
CA LYS A 2 3.52 51.02 -11.97
C LYS A 2 2.04 50.59 -11.97
N LYS A 3 1.14 51.33 -12.62
CA LYS A 3 -0.32 51.06 -12.63
C LYS A 3 -0.67 49.61 -13.03
N TRP A 4 0.20 48.97 -13.81
CA TRP A 4 0.12 47.54 -14.17
C TRP A 4 0.29 46.57 -13.00
N ASN A 5 1.20 46.84 -12.06
CA ASN A 5 1.38 45.97 -10.88
C ASN A 5 0.18 46.06 -9.93
N LEU A 6 -0.51 47.22 -9.93
CA LEU A 6 -1.73 47.41 -9.17
C LEU A 6 -2.89 46.57 -9.74
N LEU A 7 -3.02 46.50 -11.08
CA LEU A 7 -4.02 45.68 -11.74
C LEU A 7 -3.78 44.17 -11.51
N LEU A 8 -2.52 43.73 -11.55
CA LEU A 8 -2.17 42.32 -11.28
C LEU A 8 -2.46 41.91 -9.83
N LEU A 9 -2.19 42.79 -8.86
CA LEU A 9 -2.53 42.54 -7.46
C LEU A 9 -4.04 42.46 -7.25
N LEU A 10 -4.80 43.30 -7.97
CA LEU A 10 -6.25 43.33 -7.86
C LEU A 10 -6.91 42.09 -8.49
N SER A 11 -6.36 41.57 -9.60
CA SER A 11 -6.80 40.28 -10.16
C SER A 11 -6.47 39.10 -9.25
N LEU A 12 -5.29 39.11 -8.61
CA LEU A 12 -4.90 38.04 -7.69
C LEU A 12 -5.79 38.03 -6.44
N ALA A 13 -6.13 39.21 -5.90
CA ALA A 13 -7.06 39.35 -4.79
C ALA A 13 -8.46 38.85 -5.16
N LEU A 14 -8.94 39.13 -6.37
CA LEU A 14 -10.23 38.65 -6.85
C LEU A 14 -10.27 37.12 -6.95
N VAL A 15 -9.22 36.50 -7.49
CA VAL A 15 -9.11 35.02 -7.55
C VAL A 15 -9.08 34.41 -6.15
N LEU A 16 -8.38 35.06 -5.21
CA LEU A 16 -8.31 34.58 -3.82
C LEU A 16 -9.69 34.61 -3.15
N THR A 17 -10.53 35.62 -3.42
CA THR A 17 -11.90 35.70 -2.87
C THR A 17 -12.88 34.67 -3.44
N ILE A 18 -12.62 34.15 -4.65
CA ILE A 18 -13.45 33.09 -5.26
C ILE A 18 -12.99 31.71 -4.77
N ALA A 19 -11.72 31.58 -4.40
CA ALA A 19 -11.16 30.34 -3.87
C ALA A 19 -11.60 30.04 -2.41
N THR A 20 -11.95 31.07 -1.61
CA THR A 20 -12.36 30.87 -0.21
C THR A 20 -13.62 30.01 -0.03
N PRO A 21 -14.73 30.14 -0.81
CA PRO A 21 -15.87 29.25 -0.66
C PRO A 21 -15.53 27.80 -1.07
N VAL A 22 -14.67 27.59 -2.06
CA VAL A 22 -14.24 26.26 -2.49
C VAL A 22 -13.48 25.54 -1.38
N LEU A 23 -12.53 26.24 -0.73
CA LEU A 23 -11.78 25.68 0.39
C LEU A 23 -12.66 25.46 1.63
N ALA A 24 -13.68 26.28 1.85
CA ALA A 24 -14.64 26.12 2.95
C ALA A 24 -15.66 25.00 2.71
N SER A 25 -15.96 24.65 1.45
CA SER A 25 -16.78 23.47 1.10
C SER A 25 -15.98 22.17 1.03
N ILE A 26 -14.65 22.23 1.04
CA ILE A 26 -13.81 21.06 1.24
C ILE A 26 -13.75 20.83 2.75
N ASP A 27 -14.80 20.22 3.28
CA ASP A 27 -14.84 19.77 4.67
C ASP A 27 -14.03 18.47 4.78
N LEU A 28 -12.70 18.59 4.91
CA LEU A 28 -11.82 17.45 5.20
C LEU A 28 -12.04 16.87 6.61
N SER A 29 -12.99 17.44 7.36
CA SER A 29 -13.41 17.04 8.70
C SER A 29 -14.81 16.43 8.73
N GLU A 30 -15.44 16.19 7.58
CA GLU A 30 -16.66 15.38 7.52
C GLU A 30 -16.31 13.95 7.98
N GLU A 31 -16.77 13.61 9.18
CA GLU A 31 -16.70 12.27 9.74
C GLU A 31 -17.43 11.35 8.76
N ILE A 32 -16.73 10.33 8.23
CA ILE A 32 -17.26 9.39 7.24
C ILE A 32 -18.64 8.94 7.74
N SER A 33 -19.69 9.25 6.98
CA SER A 33 -21.05 8.88 7.39
C SER A 33 -21.17 7.35 7.40
N ALA A 34 -22.05 6.79 8.22
CA ALA A 34 -22.26 5.33 8.25
C ALA A 34 -22.66 4.75 6.87
N GLU A 35 -23.19 5.59 5.98
CA GLU A 35 -23.51 5.25 4.59
C GLU A 35 -22.25 5.21 3.69
N ASP A 36 -21.24 6.02 3.97
CA ASP A 36 -19.95 6.01 3.28
C ASP A 36 -19.08 4.82 3.72
N GLU A 37 -19.09 4.46 5.01
CA GLU A 37 -18.40 3.26 5.53
C GLU A 37 -18.94 1.98 4.88
N ALA A 38 -20.27 1.83 4.82
CA ALA A 38 -20.92 0.70 4.15
C ALA A 38 -20.58 0.62 2.65
N SER A 39 -20.47 1.78 1.99
CA SER A 39 -20.08 1.86 0.57
C SER A 39 -18.61 1.49 0.36
N PHE A 40 -17.73 1.85 1.29
CA PHE A 40 -16.33 1.44 1.28
C PHE A 40 -16.18 -0.07 1.50
N ASP A 41 -16.92 -0.64 2.45
CA ASP A 41 -16.91 -2.08 2.72
C ASP A 41 -17.37 -2.90 1.50
N GLU A 42 -18.42 -2.44 0.80
CA GLU A 42 -18.90 -3.11 -0.43
C GLU A 42 -17.82 -3.14 -1.54
N ILE A 43 -16.99 -2.10 -1.61
CA ILE A 43 -15.88 -2.01 -2.58
C ILE A 43 -14.67 -2.83 -2.12
N LEU A 44 -14.40 -2.88 -0.81
CA LEU A 44 -13.24 -3.56 -0.24
C LEU A 44 -13.43 -5.06 -0.13
N GLU A 45 -14.64 -5.56 0.11
CA GLU A 45 -14.94 -6.99 0.28
C GLU A 45 -14.41 -7.84 -0.90
N PRO A 46 -14.71 -7.53 -2.17
CA PRO A 46 -14.16 -8.29 -3.31
C PRO A 46 -12.63 -8.24 -3.40
N VAL A 47 -12.02 -7.12 -3.01
CA VAL A 47 -10.57 -6.95 -3.03
C VAL A 47 -9.93 -7.82 -1.94
N MET A 48 -10.53 -7.86 -0.75
CA MET A 48 -10.06 -8.66 0.38
C MET A 48 -10.21 -10.17 0.15
N ASP A 49 -11.23 -10.58 -0.60
CA ASP A 49 -11.39 -11.97 -1.05
C ASP A 49 -10.29 -12.40 -2.02
N VAL A 50 -10.00 -11.57 -3.03
CA VAL A 50 -8.91 -11.81 -3.99
C VAL A 50 -7.56 -11.83 -3.26
N TYR A 51 -7.34 -10.87 -2.36
CA TYR A 51 -6.15 -10.85 -1.52
C TYR A 51 -6.00 -12.13 -0.70
N SER A 52 -7.08 -12.59 -0.05
CA SER A 52 -7.07 -13.80 0.77
C SER A 52 -6.74 -15.03 -0.05
N PHE A 53 -7.33 -15.17 -1.24
CA PHE A 53 -6.99 -16.24 -2.18
C PHE A 53 -5.50 -16.22 -2.56
N ILE A 54 -4.97 -15.06 -2.96
CA ILE A 54 -3.56 -14.89 -3.32
C ILE A 54 -2.66 -15.21 -2.12
N LYS A 55 -3.01 -14.75 -0.92
CA LYS A 55 -2.27 -15.02 0.32
C LYS A 55 -2.10 -16.51 0.56
N TYR A 56 -3.18 -17.29 0.46
CA TYR A 56 -3.11 -18.74 0.68
C TYR A 56 -2.28 -19.45 -0.38
N VAL A 57 -2.47 -19.10 -1.66
CA VAL A 57 -1.68 -19.68 -2.77
C VAL A 57 -0.20 -19.34 -2.64
N ALA A 58 0.13 -18.07 -2.38
CA ALA A 58 1.49 -17.62 -2.18
C ALA A 58 2.16 -18.29 -0.98
N THR A 59 1.42 -18.47 0.13
CA THR A 59 1.92 -19.18 1.32
C THR A 59 2.21 -20.65 1.03
N ALA A 60 1.35 -21.32 0.25
CA ALA A 60 1.59 -22.70 -0.18
C ALA A 60 2.84 -22.80 -1.08
N ILE A 61 3.00 -21.88 -2.04
CA ILE A 61 4.19 -21.82 -2.91
C ILE A 61 5.45 -21.55 -2.08
N ALA A 62 5.38 -20.61 -1.14
CA ALA A 62 6.48 -20.29 -0.24
C ALA A 62 6.95 -21.52 0.55
N ALA A 63 6.04 -22.35 1.05
CA ALA A 63 6.39 -23.59 1.72
C ALA A 63 7.17 -24.54 0.79
N LEU A 64 6.74 -24.70 -0.46
CA LEU A 64 7.46 -25.53 -1.44
C LEU A 64 8.85 -24.98 -1.76
N VAL A 65 8.98 -23.68 -1.94
CA VAL A 65 10.27 -23.02 -2.20
C VAL A 65 11.21 -23.16 -1.00
N LEU A 66 10.71 -23.04 0.24
CA LEU A 66 11.51 -23.26 1.44
C LEU A 66 12.03 -24.68 1.55
N VAL A 67 11.20 -25.68 1.22
CA VAL A 67 11.65 -27.08 1.15
C VAL A 67 12.75 -27.22 0.09
N GLY A 68 12.55 -26.65 -1.10
CA GLY A 68 13.55 -26.63 -2.17
C GLY A 68 14.87 -25.99 -1.73
N ALA A 69 14.81 -24.83 -1.06
CA ALA A 69 15.98 -24.14 -0.55
C ALA A 69 16.67 -24.95 0.56
N GLY A 70 15.92 -25.62 1.43
CA GLY A 70 16.44 -26.54 2.44
C GLY A 70 17.21 -27.70 1.82
N ILE A 71 16.67 -28.31 0.75
CA ILE A 71 17.36 -29.37 -0.01
C ILE A 71 18.67 -28.85 -0.61
N VAL A 72 18.64 -27.68 -1.28
CA VAL A 72 19.86 -27.07 -1.85
C VAL A 72 20.90 -26.83 -0.75
N PHE A 73 20.49 -26.29 0.40
CA PHE A 73 21.38 -26.04 1.53
C PHE A 73 22.04 -27.32 2.06
N MET A 74 21.26 -28.40 2.25
CA MET A 74 21.78 -29.68 2.72
C MET A 74 22.75 -30.31 1.71
N LEU A 75 22.44 -30.26 0.43
CA LEU A 75 23.25 -30.85 -0.64
C LEU A 75 24.46 -29.99 -1.05
N SER A 76 24.59 -28.78 -0.50
CA SER A 76 25.67 -27.86 -0.89
C SER A 76 27.06 -28.36 -0.50
N GLY A 77 27.19 -29.22 0.52
CA GLY A 77 28.49 -29.76 0.95
C GLY A 77 29.50 -28.65 1.28
N SER A 78 30.64 -28.66 0.57
CA SER A 78 31.72 -27.67 0.66
C SER A 78 31.65 -26.55 -0.39
N ASP A 79 30.57 -26.48 -1.18
CA ASP A 79 30.37 -25.40 -2.16
C ASP A 79 29.70 -24.19 -1.47
N PRO A 80 30.44 -23.10 -1.21
CA PRO A 80 29.89 -21.93 -0.55
C PRO A 80 28.85 -21.19 -1.41
N ALA A 81 28.97 -21.23 -2.74
CA ALA A 81 28.06 -20.52 -3.62
C ALA A 81 26.65 -21.10 -3.54
N LYS A 82 26.52 -22.44 -3.48
CA LYS A 82 25.22 -23.10 -3.29
C LYS A 82 24.61 -22.85 -1.92
N ARG A 83 25.44 -22.75 -0.88
CA ARG A 83 24.97 -22.39 0.47
C ARG A 83 24.38 -21.00 0.51
N ASP A 84 25.06 -20.04 -0.11
CA ASP A 84 24.59 -18.65 -0.13
C ASP A 84 23.37 -18.49 -1.04
N GLN A 85 23.29 -19.23 -2.15
CA GLN A 85 22.07 -19.31 -2.96
C GLN A 85 20.86 -19.77 -2.12
N ALA A 86 21.00 -20.86 -1.37
CA ALA A 86 19.91 -21.38 -0.55
C ALA A 86 19.47 -20.39 0.55
N LYS A 87 20.43 -19.72 1.21
CA LYS A 87 20.12 -18.67 2.19
C LYS A 87 19.36 -17.51 1.53
N ASN A 88 19.81 -17.05 0.37
CA ASN A 88 19.14 -15.96 -0.35
C ASN A 88 17.72 -16.34 -0.75
N MET A 89 17.50 -17.58 -1.22
CA MET A 89 16.15 -18.08 -1.50
C MET A 89 15.26 -18.04 -0.26
N ILE A 90 15.76 -18.51 0.89
CA ILE A 90 15.03 -18.47 2.16
C ILE A 90 14.69 -17.02 2.53
N MET A 91 15.68 -16.11 2.43
CA MET A 91 15.48 -14.70 2.76
C MET A 91 14.41 -14.05 1.87
N TYR A 92 14.44 -14.29 0.56
CA TYR A 92 13.43 -13.74 -0.35
C TYR A 92 12.02 -14.26 -0.05
N VAL A 93 11.88 -15.55 0.29
CA VAL A 93 10.59 -16.11 0.69
C VAL A 93 10.10 -15.46 2.00
N ILE A 94 10.97 -15.31 2.99
CA ILE A 94 10.63 -14.68 4.27
C ILE A 94 10.14 -13.24 4.05
N PHE A 95 10.89 -12.43 3.29
CA PHE A 95 10.48 -11.05 3.00
C PHE A 95 9.16 -10.99 2.20
N GLY A 96 8.97 -11.88 1.23
CA GLY A 96 7.71 -11.96 0.48
C GLY A 96 6.51 -12.29 1.37
N LEU A 97 6.66 -13.24 2.29
CA LEU A 97 5.62 -13.59 3.27
C LEU A 97 5.33 -12.43 4.23
N ILE A 98 6.36 -11.76 4.74
CA ILE A 98 6.19 -10.60 5.61
C ILE A 98 5.33 -9.53 4.92
N ILE A 99 5.64 -9.19 3.66
CA ILE A 99 4.88 -8.17 2.91
C ILE A 99 3.41 -8.57 2.77
N ILE A 100 3.14 -9.82 2.39
CA ILE A 100 1.76 -10.32 2.22
C ILE A 100 0.99 -10.24 3.54
N TRP A 101 1.64 -10.60 4.66
CA TRP A 101 0.99 -10.65 5.97
C TRP A 101 0.77 -9.26 6.59
N ILE A 102 1.60 -8.27 6.24
CA ILE A 102 1.47 -6.89 6.71
C ILE A 102 0.38 -6.12 5.93
N ALA A 103 0.13 -6.46 4.67
CA ALA A 103 -0.84 -5.78 3.82
C ALA A 103 -2.22 -5.47 4.48
N PRO A 104 -2.92 -6.43 5.14
CA PRO A 104 -4.22 -6.16 5.75
C PRO A 104 -4.14 -5.19 6.93
N LEU A 105 -3.03 -5.19 7.68
CA LEU A 105 -2.81 -4.24 8.77
C LEU A 105 -2.73 -2.80 8.26
N ILE A 106 -2.15 -2.61 7.07
CA ILE A 106 -2.10 -1.29 6.43
C ILE A 106 -3.49 -0.86 5.96
N VAL A 107 -4.26 -1.78 5.35
CA VAL A 107 -5.62 -1.48 4.89
C VAL A 107 -6.51 -1.09 6.07
N GLU A 108 -6.49 -1.86 7.15
CA GLU A 108 -7.24 -1.58 8.37
C GLU A 108 -6.84 -0.22 8.98
N TYR A 109 -5.56 0.12 8.98
CA TYR A 109 -5.08 1.41 9.46
C TYR A 109 -5.52 2.60 8.59
N LEU A 110 -5.77 2.39 7.29
CA LEU A 110 -6.19 3.45 6.37
C LEU A 110 -7.72 3.67 6.35
N VAL A 111 -8.48 2.66 6.75
CA VAL A 111 -9.95 2.69 6.76
C VAL A 111 -10.50 3.21 8.10
N GLN A 112 -9.70 3.14 9.17
CA GLN A 112 -10.01 3.68 10.50
C GLN A 112 -9.96 5.21 10.54
#